data_AF-A0A529X6X1-F1
#
_entry.id   AF-A0A529X6X1-F1
#
_cell.length_a   1.000
_cell.length_b   1.000
_cell.length_c   1.000
_cell.angle_alpha   90.00
_cell.angle_beta   90.00
_cell.angle_gamma   90.00
#
_symmetry.space_group_name_H-M   'P 1'
#
loop_
_entity.id
_entity.type
_entity.pdbx_description
1 polymer ?
#
loop_
_entity_poly.entity_id
_entity_poly.type
_entity_poly.pdbx_seq_one_letter_code
_entity_poly.pdbx_strand_id
1 'polypeptide(L)'
;PAEMTWKSGVDLISFGATKNGCWMADAVVILNPDVAKDLRLQRQRAGQTFSKARFISAQFEAYLTDDLWLRMAGHANQMAAHLAETIEDA
;
A
#
# COMPACT_ATOMS: atom_id res chain seq x y z
N PRO A 1 2.89 0.46 -13.55
CA PRO A 1 2.15 -0.41 -12.60
C PRO A 1 1.69 -1.75 -13.18
N ALA A 2 1.01 -1.77 -14.34
CA ALA A 2 0.42 -3.00 -14.91
C ALA A 2 1.42 -4.14 -15.15
N GLU A 3 2.60 -3.83 -15.73
CA GLU A 3 3.66 -4.82 -15.97
C GLU A 3 4.11 -5.52 -14.68
N MET A 4 4.22 -4.78 -13.57
CA MET A 4 4.63 -5.32 -12.27
C MET A 4 3.50 -6.06 -11.53
N THR A 5 2.26 -6.02 -12.01
CA THR A 5 1.09 -6.54 -11.28
C THR A 5 0.33 -7.58 -12.11
N TRP A 6 -0.85 -7.26 -12.61
CA TRP A 6 -1.75 -8.23 -13.23
C TRP A 6 -1.20 -8.83 -14.53
N LYS A 7 -0.36 -8.09 -15.28
CA LYS A 7 0.32 -8.64 -16.46
C LYS A 7 1.41 -9.66 -16.09
N SER A 8 1.94 -9.59 -14.87
CA SER A 8 2.85 -10.60 -14.30
C SER A 8 2.12 -11.72 -13.57
N GLY A 9 0.79 -11.83 -13.72
CA GLY A 9 0.00 -12.89 -13.09
C GLY A 9 -0.30 -12.67 -11.60
N VAL A 10 -0.17 -11.45 -11.09
CA VAL A 10 -0.54 -11.13 -9.70
C VAL A 10 -2.06 -11.04 -9.56
N ASP A 11 -2.63 -11.86 -8.68
CA ASP A 11 -4.08 -11.88 -8.42
C ASP A 11 -4.54 -10.88 -7.35
N LEU A 12 -3.74 -10.70 -6.27
CA LEU A 12 -4.01 -9.80 -5.15
C LEU A 12 -2.75 -9.03 -4.75
N ILE A 13 -2.93 -7.80 -4.29
CA ILE A 13 -1.86 -6.98 -3.70
C ILE A 13 -2.25 -6.57 -2.27
N SER A 14 -1.33 -6.77 -1.33
CA SER A 14 -1.34 -6.07 -0.05
C SER A 14 -0.66 -4.71 -0.24
N PHE A 15 -1.46 -3.68 -0.47
CA PHE A 15 -0.98 -2.33 -0.71
C PHE A 15 -0.84 -1.60 0.63
N GLY A 16 0.37 -1.67 1.19
CA GLY A 16 0.69 -1.08 2.47
C GLY A 16 0.94 0.43 2.36
N ALA A 17 0.15 1.25 3.05
CA ALA A 17 0.38 2.69 3.13
C ALA A 17 0.83 3.13 4.54
N THR A 18 0.59 2.31 5.57
CA THR A 18 1.00 2.60 6.95
C THR A 18 2.50 2.86 7.06
N LYS A 19 3.33 2.11 6.33
CA LYS A 19 4.79 2.27 6.34
C LYS A 19 5.31 3.40 5.45
N ASN A 20 4.45 3.99 4.65
CA ASN A 20 4.82 5.04 3.71
C ASN A 20 4.10 6.35 4.01
N GLY A 21 3.60 6.55 5.23
CA GLY A 21 3.10 7.85 5.71
C GLY A 21 1.67 7.88 6.23
N CYS A 22 0.86 6.84 5.99
CA CYS A 22 -0.45 6.72 6.64
C CYS A 22 -0.30 6.27 8.10
N TRP A 23 -1.25 6.63 8.96
CA TRP A 23 -1.25 6.23 10.37
C TRP A 23 -1.72 4.78 10.56
N MET A 24 -2.82 4.40 9.92
CA MET A 24 -3.38 3.06 9.95
C MET A 24 -4.29 2.88 8.75
N ALA A 25 -3.68 2.58 7.60
CA ALA A 25 -4.38 2.36 6.36
C ALA A 25 -3.55 1.46 5.44
N ASP A 26 -4.09 0.27 5.16
CA ASP A 26 -3.58 -0.64 4.14
C ASP A 26 -4.77 -1.15 3.31
N ALA A 27 -4.54 -1.44 2.03
CA ALA A 27 -5.58 -1.88 1.12
C ALA A 27 -5.28 -3.27 0.56
N VAL A 28 -6.30 -4.13 0.51
CA VAL A 28 -6.24 -5.35 -0.30
C VAL A 28 -6.79 -5.00 -1.68
N VAL A 29 -5.93 -4.96 -2.69
CA VAL A 29 -6.31 -4.68 -4.09
C VAL A 29 -6.50 -6.00 -4.81
N ILE A 30 -7.72 -6.22 -5.32
CA ILE A 30 -8.09 -7.43 -6.05
C ILE A 30 -7.90 -7.14 -7.55
N LEU A 31 -7.01 -7.89 -8.19
CA LEU A 31 -6.75 -7.80 -9.63
C LEU A 31 -7.45 -8.93 -10.40
N ASN A 32 -7.57 -10.10 -9.77
CA ASN A 32 -8.36 -11.22 -10.24
C ASN A 32 -9.56 -11.47 -9.31
N PRO A 33 -10.80 -11.09 -9.70
CA PRO A 33 -11.98 -11.28 -8.87
C PRO A 33 -12.30 -12.75 -8.56
N ASP A 34 -11.86 -13.70 -9.40
CA ASP A 34 -12.24 -15.11 -9.24
C ASP A 34 -11.68 -15.74 -7.97
N VAL A 35 -10.54 -15.25 -7.48
CA VAL A 35 -9.89 -15.73 -6.26
C VAL A 35 -10.36 -15.00 -4.99
N ALA A 36 -11.21 -13.98 -5.11
CA ALA A 36 -11.60 -13.11 -3.99
C ALA A 36 -13.09 -13.22 -3.59
N LYS A 37 -13.80 -14.24 -4.08
CA LYS A 37 -15.26 -14.41 -3.90
C LYS A 37 -15.73 -14.31 -2.44
N ASP A 38 -14.97 -14.87 -1.51
CA ASP A 38 -15.30 -14.87 -0.07
C ASP A 38 -14.62 -13.77 0.74
N LEU A 39 -13.75 -12.96 0.13
CA LEU A 39 -12.86 -12.05 0.86
C LEU A 39 -13.64 -11.03 1.71
N ARG A 40 -14.80 -10.56 1.23
CA ARG A 40 -15.68 -9.66 1.99
C ARG A 40 -16.21 -10.32 3.27
N LEU A 41 -16.63 -11.57 3.18
CA LEU A 41 -17.14 -12.33 4.35
C LEU A 41 -16.00 -12.67 5.30
N GLN A 42 -14.84 -13.06 4.78
CA GLN A 42 -13.64 -13.31 5.57
C GLN A 42 -13.18 -12.05 6.31
N ARG A 43 -13.16 -10.88 5.66
CA ARG A 43 -12.84 -9.60 6.30
C ARG A 43 -13.79 -9.29 7.45
N GLN A 44 -15.08 -9.52 7.26
CA GLN A 44 -16.08 -9.33 8.32
C GLN A 44 -15.83 -10.28 9.50
N ARG A 45 -15.63 -11.57 9.23
CA ARG A 45 -15.38 -12.60 10.25
C ARG A 45 -14.07 -12.38 11.01
N ALA A 46 -13.06 -11.86 10.33
CA ALA A 46 -11.77 -11.51 10.93
C ALA A 46 -11.82 -10.22 11.77
N GLY A 47 -12.97 -9.54 11.87
CA GLY A 47 -13.10 -8.28 12.60
C GLY A 47 -12.44 -7.08 11.91
N GLN A 48 -12.11 -7.21 10.61
CA GLN A 48 -11.42 -6.17 9.82
C GLN A 48 -12.38 -5.25 9.05
N THR A 49 -13.66 -5.23 9.43
CA THR A 49 -14.64 -4.27 8.90
C THR A 49 -14.84 -3.13 9.89
N PHE A 50 -14.20 -2.00 9.60
CA PHE A 50 -14.26 -0.82 10.44
C PHE A 50 -15.59 -0.07 10.29
N SER A 51 -16.28 0.20 11.41
CA SER A 51 -17.53 0.97 11.43
C SER A 51 -17.35 2.41 10.96
N LYS A 52 -16.20 3.03 11.27
CA LYS A 52 -15.82 4.39 10.85
C LYS A 52 -14.76 4.36 9.76
N ALA A 53 -15.00 3.61 8.69
CA ALA A 53 -14.06 3.42 7.58
C ALA A 53 -13.56 4.73 6.95
N ARG A 54 -14.31 5.83 7.07
CA ARG A 54 -13.87 7.17 6.64
C ARG A 54 -12.50 7.61 7.20
N PHE A 55 -12.13 7.16 8.40
CA PHE A 55 -10.80 7.47 8.95
C PHE A 55 -9.67 6.73 8.22
N ILE A 56 -9.95 5.58 7.59
CA ILE A 56 -9.01 4.88 6.72
C ILE A 56 -9.05 5.49 5.33
N SER A 57 -10.25 5.74 4.78
CA SER A 57 -10.42 6.31 3.44
C SER A 57 -9.80 7.71 3.28
N ALA A 58 -9.95 8.59 4.27
CA ALA A 58 -9.38 9.94 4.24
C ALA A 58 -7.83 9.93 4.20
N GLN A 59 -7.20 8.91 4.80
CA GLN A 59 -5.74 8.74 4.69
C GLN A 59 -5.35 8.39 3.25
N PHE A 60 -6.07 7.48 2.59
CA PHE A 60 -5.83 7.15 1.18
C PHE A 60 -6.12 8.31 0.23
N GLU A 61 -7.13 9.13 0.52
CA GLU A 61 -7.44 10.34 -0.26
C GLU A 61 -6.23 11.28 -0.31
N ALA A 62 -5.66 11.64 0.84
CA ALA A 62 -4.46 12.46 0.88
C ALA A 62 -3.23 11.76 0.28
N TYR A 63 -3.03 10.48 0.62
CA TYR A 63 -1.88 9.67 0.22
C TYR A 63 -1.74 9.50 -1.30
N LEU A 64 -2.88 9.40 -2.01
CA LEU A 64 -2.92 9.20 -3.47
C LEU A 64 -3.08 10.52 -4.24
N THR A 65 -3.23 11.65 -3.57
CA THR A 65 -3.29 12.97 -4.20
C THR A 65 -1.88 13.49 -4.52
N ASP A 66 -1.71 14.14 -5.68
CA ASP A 66 -0.47 14.80 -6.12
C ASP A 66 0.79 13.92 -5.96
N ASP A 67 0.63 12.62 -6.29
CA ASP A 67 1.66 11.59 -6.21
C ASP A 67 2.40 11.52 -4.86
N LEU A 68 1.75 11.93 -3.77
CA LEU A 68 2.36 12.00 -2.45
C LEU A 68 2.99 10.67 -2.03
N TRP A 69 2.32 9.55 -2.23
CA TRP A 69 2.85 8.21 -1.98
C TRP A 69 4.16 7.91 -2.70
N LEU A 70 4.31 8.31 -3.97
CA LEU A 70 5.54 8.12 -4.74
C LEU A 70 6.65 9.05 -4.25
N ARG A 71 6.31 10.30 -3.89
CA ARG A 71 7.29 11.24 -3.32
C ARG A 71 7.84 10.76 -1.98
N MET A 72 6.99 10.24 -1.10
CA MET A 72 7.41 9.68 0.19
C MET A 72 8.32 8.44 -0.01
N ALA A 73 7.94 7.53 -0.90
CA ALA A 73 8.76 6.37 -1.21
C ALA A 73 10.11 6.76 -1.85
N GLY A 74 10.10 7.72 -2.77
CA GLY A 74 11.30 8.25 -3.40
C GLY A 74 12.26 8.86 -2.38
N HIS A 75 11.75 9.66 -1.43
CA HIS A 75 12.55 10.22 -0.35
C HIS A 75 13.17 9.13 0.54
N ALA A 76 12.38 8.15 0.98
CA ALA A 76 12.88 7.06 1.80
C ALA A 76 14.01 6.27 1.11
N ASN A 77 13.85 5.98 -0.18
CA ASN A 77 14.87 5.29 -0.97
C ASN A 77 16.15 6.14 -1.14
N GLN A 78 16.02 7.45 -1.35
CA GLN A 78 17.15 8.36 -1.44
C GLN A 78 17.96 8.41 -0.14
N MET A 79 17.29 8.43 1.02
CA MET A 79 17.98 8.43 2.32
C MET A 79 18.67 7.09 2.59
N ALA A 80 18.09 5.97 2.17
CA ALA A 80 18.75 4.67 2.25
C ALA A 80 20.02 4.62 1.39
N ALA A 81 19.97 5.13 0.16
CA ALA A 81 21.14 5.22 -0.72
C ALA A 81 22.22 6.13 -0.13
N HIS A 82 21.84 7.32 0.35
CA HIS A 82 22.78 8.26 0.97
C HIS A 82 23.50 7.66 2.19
N LEU A 83 22.78 6.91 3.03
CA LEU A 83 23.38 6.21 4.16
C LEU A 83 24.39 5.15 3.70
N ALA A 84 24.04 4.37 2.67
CA ALA A 84 24.94 3.35 2.12
C ALA A 84 26.23 3.99 1.56
N GLU A 85 26.11 5.04 0.74
CA GLU A 85 27.25 5.79 0.19
C GLU A 85 28.16 6.31 1.32
N THR A 86 27.57 6.91 2.35
CA THR A 86 28.34 7.46 3.49
C THR A 86 29.09 6.38 4.26
N ILE A 87 28.55 5.17 4.34
CA ILE A 87 29.22 4.03 5.01
C ILE A 87 30.31 3.43 4.13
N GLU A 88 30.12 3.39 2.81
CA GLU A 88 31.10 2.84 1.85
C GLU A 88 32.31 3.77 1.64
N ASP A 89 32.11 5.09 1.74
CA ASP A 89 33.17 6.10 1.62
C ASP A 89 34.04 6.27 2.89
N ALA A 90 33.66 5.64 4.02
CA ALA A 90 34.34 5.74 5.31
C ALA A 90 35.37 4.62 5.55
#